data_AF-G7IT95-F1
#
_entry.id   AF-G7IT95-F1
#
_cell.length_a   1.000
_cell.length_b   1.000
_cell.length_c   1.000
_cell.angle_alpha   90.00
_cell.angle_beta   90.00
_cell.angle_gamma   90.00
#
_symmetry.space_group_name_H-M   'P 1'
#
loop_
_entity.id
_entity.type
_entity.pdbx_description
1 polymer ?
#
loop_
_entity_poly.entity_id
_entity_poly.type
_entity_poly.pdbx_seq_one_letter_code
_entity_poly.pdbx_strand_id
1 'polypeptide(L)' 'MGGIIKIVYAFVIFISLILIVTSNVHSLLPCGTDDDCANDPCIHPEYPHCHMEQCHCV' A
#
# COMPACT_ATOMS: atom_id res chain seq x y z
N MET A 1 36.07 -1.56 -11.22
CA MET A 1 34.92 -2.49 -11.34
C MET A 1 33.92 -2.42 -10.16
N GLY A 2 34.24 -1.84 -9.00
CA GLY A 2 33.31 -1.78 -7.85
C GLY A 2 32.32 -0.60 -7.80
N GLY A 3 32.57 0.49 -8.55
CA GLY A 3 31.72 1.69 -8.50
C GLY A 3 30.33 1.50 -9.11
N ILE A 4 30.26 0.81 -10.26
CA ILE A 4 29.01 0.53 -10.96
C ILE A 4 28.11 -0.38 -10.12
N ILE A 5 28.72 -1.35 -9.42
CA ILE A 5 28.01 -2.29 -8.54
C ILE A 5 27.35 -1.54 -7.36
N LYS A 6 28.04 -0.55 -6.79
CA LYS A 6 27.47 0.31 -5.73
C LYS A 6 26.27 1.12 -6.21
N ILE A 7 26.34 1.66 -7.43
CA ILE A 7 25.26 2.46 -8.02
C ILE A 7 24.02 1.58 -8.25
N VAL A 8 24.21 0.40 -8.83
CA VAL A 8 23.12 -0.57 -9.05
C VAL A 8 22.49 -0.96 -7.72
N TYR A 9 23.30 -1.21 -6.69
CA TYR A 9 22.78 -1.60 -5.37
C TYR A 9 21.95 -0.48 -4.73
N ALA A 10 22.41 0.77 -4.80
CA ALA A 10 21.64 1.92 -4.31
C ALA A 10 20.32 2.10 -5.06
N PHE A 11 20.32 1.86 -6.38
CA PHE A 11 19.11 1.95 -7.21
C PHE A 11 18.09 0.85 -6.86
N VAL A 12 18.56 -0.38 -6.63
CA VAL A 12 17.70 -1.49 -6.18
C VAL A 12 17.06 -1.16 -4.84
N ILE A 13 17.84 -0.67 -3.85
CA ILE A 13 17.30 -0.26 -2.55
C ILE A 13 16.24 0.84 -2.72
N PHE A 14 16.51 1.83 -3.57
CA PHE A 14 15.57 2.93 -3.81
C PHE A 14 14.25 2.44 -4.41
N ILE A 15 14.31 1.56 -5.41
CA ILE A 15 13.10 0.95 -6.00
C ILE A 15 12.36 0.09 -4.97
N SER A 16 13.08 -0.71 -4.17
CA SER A 16 12.46 -1.51 -3.12
C SER A 16 11.73 -0.64 -2.08
N LEU A 17 12.31 0.49 -1.68
CA LEU A 17 11.65 1.43 -0.78
C LEU A 17 10.40 2.05 -1.39
N ILE A 18 10.45 2.47 -2.65
CA ILE A 18 9.27 2.99 -3.37
C ILE A 18 8.18 1.92 -3.43
N LEU A 19 8.53 0.69 -3.80
CA LEU A 19 7.58 -0.41 -3.86
C LEU A 19 6.91 -0.64 -2.51
N ILE A 20 7.69 -0.74 -1.41
CA ILE A 20 7.17 -0.90 -0.05
C ILE A 20 6.22 0.25 0.32
N VAL A 21 6.59 1.49 0.01
CA VAL A 21 5.72 2.65 0.28
C VAL A 21 4.43 2.52 -0.52
N THR A 22 4.50 2.27 -1.83
CA THR A 22 3.31 2.14 -2.70
C THR A 22 2.45 0.92 -2.37
N SER A 23 3.03 -0.19 -1.92
CA SER A 23 2.30 -1.41 -1.58
C SER A 23 1.66 -1.35 -0.20
N ASN A 24 2.20 -0.55 0.72
CA ASN A 24 1.51 -0.19 1.96
C ASN A 24 0.37 0.80 1.70
N VAL A 25 0.36 1.49 0.56
CA VAL A 25 -0.85 2.14 0.04
C VAL A 25 -1.71 1.11 -0.70
N HIS A 26 -2.00 -0.03 -0.07
CA HIS A 26 -2.95 -1.00 -0.61
C HIS A 26 -4.37 -0.43 -0.66
N SER A 27 -4.64 0.68 0.04
CA SER A 27 -5.89 1.45 -0.04
C SER A 27 -5.79 2.65 -1.01
N LEU A 28 -4.96 2.57 -2.07
CA LEU A 28 -4.85 3.63 -3.09
C LEU A 28 -6.03 3.65 -4.08
N LEU A 29 -7.04 2.78 -3.91
CA LEU A 29 -8.34 3.06 -4.51
C LEU A 29 -9.04 4.02 -3.55
N PRO A 30 -9.17 5.32 -3.91
CA PRO A 30 -9.92 6.24 -3.07
C PRO A 30 -11.33 5.68 -2.92
N CYS A 31 -11.71 5.31 -1.70
CA CYS A 31 -13.08 4.92 -1.43
C CYS A 31 -13.94 6.19 -1.39
N GLY A 32 -15.08 6.17 -2.07
CA GLY A 32 -16.07 7.24 -1.97
C GLY A 32 -17.16 6.89 -0.95
N THR A 33 -17.42 5.59 -0.80
CA THR A 33 -18.46 5.01 0.04
C THR A 33 -17.98 3.72 0.69
N ASP A 34 -18.66 3.29 1.75
CA ASP A 34 -18.37 2.03 2.44
C ASP A 34 -18.53 0.81 1.51
N ASP A 35 -19.41 0.92 0.50
CA ASP A 35 -19.63 -0.11 -0.51
C ASP A 35 -18.40 -0.35 -1.40
N ASP A 36 -17.55 0.66 -1.60
CA ASP A 36 -16.29 0.51 -2.34
C ASP A 36 -15.31 -0.42 -1.60
N CYS A 37 -15.43 -0.48 -0.27
CA CYS A 37 -14.63 -1.32 0.62
C CYS A 37 -15.29 -2.67 0.94
N ALA A 38 -16.47 -2.96 0.40
CA ALA A 38 -17.23 -4.19 0.72
C ALA A 38 -16.51 -5.49 0.32
N ASN A 39 -15.54 -5.40 -0.61
CA ASN A 39 -14.71 -6.53 -1.03
C ASN A 39 -13.40 -6.67 -0.23
N ASP A 40 -13.08 -5.73 0.66
CA ASP A 40 -11.89 -5.83 1.49
C ASP A 40 -12.07 -6.89 2.59
N PRO A 41 -11.15 -7.86 2.70
CA PRO A 41 -11.26 -8.95 3.66
C PRO A 41 -10.95 -8.45 5.07
N CYS A 42 -11.93 -7.89 5.77
CA CYS A 42 -11.82 -7.64 7.21
C CYS A 42 -12.05 -8.92 8.02
N ILE A 43 -11.33 -9.06 9.13
CA ILE A 43 -11.45 -10.21 10.02
C ILE A 43 -12.57 -9.89 11.02
N HIS A 44 -13.59 -10.75 11.08
CA HIS A 44 -14.70 -10.59 12.03
C HIS A 44 -14.16 -10.44 13.47
N PRO A 45 -14.61 -9.45 14.26
CA PRO A 45 -15.84 -8.66 14.13
C PRO A 45 -15.72 -7.33 13.36
N GLU A 46 -14.55 -7.02 12.81
CA GLU A 46 -14.30 -5.73 12.15
C GLU A 46 -15.02 -5.67 10.80
N TYR A 47 -15.53 -4.49 10.46
CA TYR A 47 -16.19 -4.22 9.18
C TYR A 47 -15.38 -3.20 8.36
N PRO A 48 -15.29 -3.39 7.03
CA PRO A 48 -14.64 -2.42 6.18
C PRO A 48 -15.45 -1.12 6.16
N HIS A 49 -14.78 -0.01 6.44
CA HIS A 49 -15.34 1.34 6.46
C HIS A 49 -14.44 2.29 5.68
N CYS A 50 -15.06 3.17 4.90
CA CYS A 50 -14.35 4.21 4.18
C CYS A 50 -14.09 5.40 5.10
N HIS A 51 -12.83 5.64 5.44
CA HIS A 51 -12.43 6.77 6.26
C HIS A 51 -11.24 7.50 5.63
N MET A 52 -11.40 8.82 5.42
CA MET A 52 -10.42 9.66 4.72
C MET A 52 -10.00 9.11 3.35
N GLU A 53 -10.98 8.69 2.54
CA GLU A 53 -10.76 8.12 1.19
C GLU A 53 -9.94 6.82 1.21
N GLN A 54 -9.81 6.15 2.36
CA GLN A 54 -9.14 4.87 2.51
C GLN A 54 -10.05 3.85 3.18
N CYS A 55 -10.01 2.61 2.72
CA CYS A 55 -10.67 1.50 3.39
C CYS A 55 -9.90 1.14 4.67
N HIS A 56 -10.60 1.15 5.79
CA HIS A 56 -10.12 0.77 7.11
C HIS A 56 -11.04 -0.32 7.68
N CYS A 57 -10.49 -1.32 8.36
CA CYS A 57 -11.30 -2.23 9.18
C CYS A 57 -11.48 -1.59 10.57
N VAL A 58 -12.74 -1.46 11.02
CA VAL A 58 -13.12 -0.87 12.32
C VAL A 58 -14.10 -1.74 13.08
#